data_AF-A0A848IZR0-F1
#
_entry.id   AF-A0A848IZR0-F1
#
_cell.length_a   1.000
_cell.length_b   1.000
_cell.length_c   1.000
_cell.angle_alpha   90.00
_cell.angle_beta   90.00
_cell.angle_gamma   90.00
#
_symmetry.space_group_name_H-M   'P 1'
#
loop_
_entity.id
_entity.type
_entity.pdbx_description
1 polymer ?
#
loop_
_entity_poly.entity_id
_entity_poly.type
_entity_poly.pdbx_seq_one_letter_code
_entity_poly.pdbx_strand_id
1 'polypeptide(L)'
;MKTYSYTLLILFFLSVSIPNISAQTGDLTKNDVLTAMNKFDGLGLSQEKENELIETNRGIVDDMFEIANTNQSEDRKIELFKDAKERNLNKLNDVLDDKTLKKYKKKVKKELKPFKRRAKFIGWIL
;
A
#
# COMPACT_ATOMS: atom_id res chain seq x y z
N MET A 1 -11.49 -44.73 -54.29
CA MET A 1 -10.23 -44.31 -53.63
C MET A 1 -10.53 -43.08 -52.78
N LYS A 2 -10.46 -43.19 -51.45
CA LYS A 2 -10.71 -42.08 -50.52
C LYS A 2 -9.37 -41.38 -50.27
N THR A 3 -9.22 -40.14 -50.71
CA THR A 3 -8.05 -39.30 -50.42
C THR A 3 -8.33 -38.48 -49.17
N TYR A 4 -7.62 -38.80 -48.09
CA TYR A 4 -7.50 -37.94 -46.92
C TYR A 4 -6.63 -36.74 -47.27
N SER A 5 -7.06 -35.51 -46.96
CA SER A 5 -6.21 -34.34 -47.19
C SER A 5 -6.56 -33.20 -46.22
N TYR A 6 -5.68 -33.05 -45.23
CA TYR A 6 -5.34 -31.88 -44.41
C TYR A 6 -6.44 -31.09 -43.69
N THR A 7 -6.67 -31.48 -42.44
CA THR A 7 -7.06 -30.55 -41.36
C THR A 7 -5.94 -29.52 -41.15
N LEU A 8 -6.09 -28.32 -41.73
CA LEU A 8 -5.30 -27.16 -41.37
C LEU A 8 -6.06 -26.35 -40.32
N LEU A 9 -5.93 -26.73 -39.05
CA LEU A 9 -6.46 -25.97 -37.93
C LEU A 9 -5.43 -24.89 -37.56
N ILE A 10 -5.55 -23.71 -38.17
CA ILE A 10 -4.74 -22.54 -37.82
C ILE A 10 -5.26 -22.01 -36.47
N LEU A 11 -4.59 -22.40 -35.39
CA LEU A 11 -4.72 -21.78 -34.07
C LEU A 11 -4.08 -20.39 -34.12
N PHE A 12 -4.87 -19.40 -34.50
CA PHE A 12 -4.50 -18.00 -34.35
C PHE A 12 -4.64 -17.63 -32.87
N PHE A 13 -3.57 -17.84 -32.10
CA PHE A 13 -3.44 -17.21 -30.78
C PHE A 13 -3.35 -15.71 -31.01
N LEU A 14 -4.50 -15.03 -30.91
CA LEU A 14 -4.52 -13.61 -30.60
C LEU A 14 -3.78 -13.46 -29.27
N SER A 15 -2.51 -13.09 -29.33
CA SER A 15 -1.81 -12.48 -28.22
C SER A 15 -2.52 -11.16 -27.95
N VAL A 16 -3.62 -11.24 -27.20
CA VAL A 16 -4.18 -10.10 -26.51
C VAL A 16 -3.04 -9.64 -25.62
N SER A 17 -2.35 -8.59 -26.03
CA SER A 17 -1.53 -7.81 -25.12
C SER A 17 -2.50 -7.37 -24.04
N ILE A 18 -2.57 -8.14 -22.95
CA ILE A 18 -3.16 -7.69 -21.71
C ILE A 18 -2.47 -6.34 -21.50
N PRO A 19 -3.20 -5.22 -21.48
CA PRO A 19 -2.57 -3.97 -21.15
C PRO A 19 -1.87 -4.24 -19.84
N ASN A 20 -0.53 -4.26 -19.86
CA ASN A 20 0.23 -4.18 -18.66
C ASN A 20 -0.39 -3.00 -17.95
N ILE A 21 -1.06 -3.27 -16.83
CA ILE A 21 -1.35 -2.25 -15.85
C ILE A 21 0.03 -1.95 -15.26
N SER A 22 0.92 -1.41 -16.10
CA SER A 22 1.90 -0.44 -15.69
C SER A 22 1.04 0.57 -14.96
N ALA A 23 1.20 0.55 -13.65
CA ALA A 23 0.59 1.48 -12.75
C ALA A 23 0.79 2.87 -13.35
N GLN A 24 -0.24 3.41 -13.99
CA GLN A 24 -0.37 4.85 -14.14
C GLN A 24 -0.78 5.40 -12.77
N THR A 25 0.08 5.13 -11.77
CA THR A 25 0.26 5.97 -10.61
C THR A 25 0.82 7.28 -11.15
N GLY A 26 0.10 8.39 -10.98
CA GLY A 26 0.82 9.64 -10.80
C GLY A 26 1.69 9.43 -9.55
N ASP A 27 2.98 9.16 -9.75
CA ASP A 27 3.88 8.45 -8.84
C ASP A 27 3.65 8.84 -7.37
N LEU A 28 2.94 7.99 -6.64
CA LEU A 28 2.87 8.11 -5.20
C LEU A 28 4.12 7.43 -4.66
N THR A 29 5.12 8.22 -4.30
CA THR A 29 6.38 7.68 -3.80
C THR A 29 6.25 7.28 -2.33
N LYS A 30 7.15 6.39 -1.85
CA LYS A 30 7.31 6.12 -0.41
C LYS A 30 7.45 7.42 0.38
N ASN A 31 8.24 8.37 -0.15
CA ASN A 31 8.52 9.65 0.48
C ASN A 31 7.28 10.53 0.61
N ASP A 32 6.36 10.53 -0.36
CA ASP A 32 5.11 11.28 -0.26
C ASP A 32 4.24 10.76 0.90
N VAL A 33 4.14 9.44 1.03
CA VAL A 33 3.37 8.79 2.10
C VAL A 33 4.03 9.01 3.45
N LEU A 34 5.35 8.85 3.54
CA LEU A 34 6.10 9.08 4.77
C LEU A 34 6.01 10.53 5.22
N THR A 35 6.13 11.49 4.30
CA THR A 35 5.95 12.92 4.59
C THR A 35 4.56 13.20 5.14
N ALA A 36 3.51 12.62 4.55
CA ALA A 36 2.15 12.76 5.06
C ALA A 36 1.95 12.11 6.45
N MET A 37 2.57 10.96 6.70
CA MET A 37 2.53 10.31 8.02
C MET A 37 3.28 11.11 9.09
N ASN A 38 4.33 11.83 8.71
CA ASN A 38 5.14 12.65 9.62
C ASN A 38 4.57 14.04 9.90
N LYS A 39 3.41 14.41 9.34
CA LYS A 39 2.68 15.65 9.67
C LYS A 39 1.85 15.49 10.95
N PHE A 40 2.53 15.26 12.06
CA PHE A 40 1.93 15.04 13.36
C PHE A 40 2.17 16.19 14.35
N ASP A 41 2.55 17.37 13.86
CA ASP A 41 2.72 18.57 14.69
C ASP A 41 1.50 18.85 15.57
N GLY A 42 1.73 19.32 16.80
CA GLY A 42 0.66 19.62 17.74
C GLY A 42 0.01 18.38 18.37
N LEU A 43 0.66 17.20 18.32
CA LEU A 43 0.33 16.09 19.20
C LEU A 43 0.84 16.28 20.63
N GLY A 44 1.78 17.21 20.85
CA GLY A 44 2.36 17.49 22.17
C GLY A 44 3.31 16.39 22.64
N LEU A 45 4.02 15.76 21.69
CA LEU A 45 5.00 14.73 21.97
C LEU A 45 6.32 15.36 22.44
N SER A 46 7.05 14.64 23.28
CA SER A 46 8.48 14.95 23.52
C SER A 46 9.30 14.66 22.26
N GLN A 47 10.44 15.32 22.08
CA GLN A 47 11.35 15.08 20.95
C GLN A 47 11.72 13.60 20.76
N GLU A 48 11.94 12.88 21.85
CA GLU A 48 12.25 11.44 21.82
C GLU A 48 11.12 10.64 21.17
N LYS A 49 9.89 10.85 21.64
CA LYS A 49 8.69 10.24 21.07
C LYS A 49 8.40 10.67 19.63
N GLU A 50 8.73 11.89 19.24
CA GLU A 50 8.64 12.31 17.84
C GLU A 50 9.61 11.54 16.96
N ASN A 51 10.86 11.36 17.40
CA ASN A 51 11.85 10.59 16.67
C ASN A 51 11.43 9.10 16.57
N GLU A 52 10.94 8.52 17.66
CA GLU A 52 10.43 7.14 17.69
C GLU A 52 9.23 6.96 16.73
N LEU A 53 8.34 7.96 16.69
CA LEU A 53 7.20 7.96 15.77
C LEU A 53 7.65 8.08 14.30
N ILE A 54 8.68 8.88 13.99
CA ILE A 54 9.23 9.00 12.63
C ILE A 54 9.79 7.65 12.16
N GLU A 55 10.56 6.98 13.00
CA GLU A 55 11.14 5.67 12.69
C GLU A 55 10.03 4.61 12.55
N THR A 56 9.03 4.64 13.42
CA THR A 56 7.85 3.78 13.33
C THR A 56 7.11 4.00 12.01
N ASN A 57 6.90 5.26 11.61
CA ASN A 57 6.25 5.61 10.35
C ASN A 57 7.04 5.11 9.14
N ARG A 58 8.38 5.19 9.16
CA ARG A 58 9.23 4.65 8.10
C ARG A 58 8.99 3.15 7.95
N GLY A 59 9.04 2.40 9.05
CA GLY A 59 8.79 0.95 9.03
C GLY A 59 7.39 0.57 8.54
N ILE A 60 6.37 1.38 8.87
CA ILE A 60 5.00 1.18 8.36
C ILE A 60 4.94 1.40 6.85
N VAL A 61 5.53 2.49 6.35
CA VAL A 61 5.53 2.78 4.91
C VAL A 61 6.30 1.72 4.14
N ASP A 62 7.43 1.23 4.68
CA ASP A 62 8.20 0.17 4.05
C ASP A 62 7.42 -1.14 3.94
N ASP A 63 6.79 -1.62 5.02
CA ASP A 63 5.95 -2.84 5.01
C ASP A 63 4.84 -2.74 3.96
N MET A 64 4.16 -1.60 3.89
CA MET A 64 3.05 -1.40 2.94
C MET A 64 3.51 -1.37 1.48
N PHE A 65 4.63 -0.74 1.18
CA PHE A 65 5.16 -0.73 -0.19
C PHE A 65 5.78 -2.07 -0.56
N GLU A 66 6.38 -2.80 0.40
CA GLU A 66 6.85 -4.16 0.16
C GLU A 66 5.68 -5.05 -0.26
N ILE A 67 4.58 -5.06 0.50
CA ILE A 67 3.36 -5.83 0.17
C ILE A 67 2.81 -5.42 -1.21
N ALA A 68 2.73 -4.11 -1.48
CA ALA A 68 2.24 -3.59 -2.76
C ALA A 68 3.06 -4.11 -3.96
N ASN A 69 4.38 -4.22 -3.79
CA ASN A 69 5.34 -4.64 -4.81
C ASN A 69 5.55 -6.17 -4.88
N THR A 70 4.92 -6.96 -4.02
CA THR A 70 4.99 -8.42 -4.12
C THR A 70 4.33 -8.92 -5.43
N ASN A 71 4.75 -10.10 -5.87
CA ASN A 71 4.15 -10.81 -7.01
C ASN A 71 2.93 -11.68 -6.61
N GLN A 72 2.39 -11.48 -5.41
CA GLN A 72 1.23 -12.21 -4.90
C GLN A 72 -0.05 -11.79 -5.63
N SER A 73 -1.09 -12.63 -5.59
CA SER A 73 -2.41 -12.27 -6.11
C SER A 73 -2.98 -11.06 -5.37
N GLU A 74 -3.88 -10.31 -6.02
CA GLU A 74 -4.53 -9.15 -5.40
C GLU A 74 -5.28 -9.52 -4.10
N ASP A 75 -5.96 -10.67 -4.09
CA ASP A 75 -6.64 -11.16 -2.88
C ASP A 75 -5.65 -11.43 -1.75
N ARG A 76 -4.51 -12.05 -2.06
CA ARG A 76 -3.46 -12.31 -1.07
C ARG A 76 -2.82 -11.02 -0.58
N LYS A 77 -2.62 -10.02 -1.46
CA LYS A 77 -2.16 -8.69 -1.06
C LYS A 77 -3.14 -8.01 -0.10
N ILE A 78 -4.45 -8.13 -0.34
CA ILE A 78 -5.48 -7.58 0.55
C ILE A 78 -5.39 -8.21 1.94
N GLU A 79 -5.18 -9.52 2.04
CA GLU A 79 -4.94 -10.19 3.31
C GLU A 79 -3.68 -9.67 4.00
N LEU A 80 -2.56 -9.61 3.28
CA LEU A 80 -1.30 -9.09 3.81
C LEU A 80 -1.44 -7.64 4.31
N PHE A 81 -2.20 -6.80 3.60
CA PHE A 81 -2.47 -5.43 4.03
C PHE A 81 -3.33 -5.36 5.30
N LYS A 82 -4.28 -6.28 5.49
CA LYS A 82 -5.06 -6.36 6.74
C LYS A 82 -4.15 -6.76 7.91
N ASP A 83 -3.32 -7.77 7.72
CA ASP A 83 -2.38 -8.22 8.75
C ASP A 83 -1.37 -7.11 9.08
N ALA A 84 -0.83 -6.44 8.06
CA ALA A 84 0.09 -5.32 8.23
C ALA A 84 -0.57 -4.16 8.99
N LYS A 85 -1.83 -3.84 8.67
CA LYS A 85 -2.58 -2.83 9.40
C LYS A 85 -2.65 -3.12 10.89
N GLU A 86 -2.98 -4.35 11.28
CA GLU A 86 -3.06 -4.74 12.69
C GLU A 86 -1.70 -4.64 13.38
N ARG A 87 -0.65 -5.18 12.76
CA ARG A 87 0.73 -5.07 13.27
C ARG A 87 1.17 -3.61 13.41
N ASN A 88 0.86 -2.78 12.43
CA ASN A 88 1.25 -1.36 12.41
C ASN A 88 0.47 -0.55 13.45
N LEU A 89 -0.77 -0.91 13.76
CA LEU A 89 -1.51 -0.33 14.88
C LEU A 89 -0.89 -0.69 16.22
N ASN A 90 -0.40 -1.92 16.39
CA ASN A 90 0.30 -2.33 17.61
C ASN A 90 1.61 -1.55 17.79
N LYS A 91 2.43 -1.45 16.73
CA LYS A 91 3.66 -0.62 16.75
C LYS A 91 3.37 0.83 17.16
N LEU A 92 2.27 1.40 16.68
CA LEU A 92 1.88 2.76 17.04
C LEU A 92 1.36 2.88 18.48
N ASN A 93 0.68 1.86 19.01
CA ASN A 93 0.27 1.81 20.42
C ASN A 93 1.49 1.75 21.37
N ASP A 94 2.59 1.13 20.95
CA ASP A 94 3.81 1.08 21.75
C ASP A 94 4.46 2.47 21.90
N VAL A 95 4.27 3.33 20.89
CA VAL A 95 4.82 4.70 20.87
C VAL A 95 3.85 5.71 21.46
N LEU A 96 2.55 5.58 21.16
CA LEU A 96 1.51 6.57 21.45
C LEU A 96 0.45 5.99 22.39
N ASP A 97 0.08 6.76 23.41
CA ASP A 97 -1.12 6.46 24.19
C ASP A 97 -2.39 6.48 23.32
N ASP A 98 -3.45 5.80 23.76
CA ASP A 98 -4.71 5.65 23.01
C ASP A 98 -5.30 6.99 22.52
N LYS A 99 -5.22 8.04 23.34
CA LYS A 99 -5.80 9.35 23.03
C LYS A 99 -4.98 10.04 21.94
N THR A 100 -3.66 9.96 22.04
CA THR A 100 -2.71 10.53 21.09
C THR A 100 -2.72 9.75 19.78
N LEU A 101 -2.80 8.42 19.83
CA LEU A 101 -2.96 7.57 18.66
C LEU A 101 -4.23 7.90 17.89
N LYS A 102 -5.36 8.08 18.58
CA LYS A 102 -6.62 8.46 17.91
C LYS A 102 -6.50 9.78 17.16
N LYS A 103 -5.81 10.77 17.74
CA LYS A 103 -5.52 12.06 17.08
C LYS A 103 -4.59 11.87 15.88
N TYR A 104 -3.51 11.11 16.06
CA TYR A 104 -2.55 10.77 15.00
C TYR A 104 -3.24 10.12 13.80
N LYS A 105 -4.02 9.04 14.02
CA LYS A 105 -4.78 8.35 12.96
C LYS A 105 -5.70 9.30 12.21
N LYS A 106 -6.36 10.24 12.90
CA LYS A 106 -7.24 11.23 12.26
C LYS A 106 -6.44 12.21 11.38
N LYS A 107 -5.29 12.69 11.86
CA LYS A 107 -4.39 13.56 11.09
C LYS A 107 -3.86 12.84 9.85
N VAL A 108 -3.27 11.66 10.02
CA VAL A 108 -2.72 10.88 8.91
C VAL A 108 -3.79 10.51 7.89
N LYS A 109 -4.99 10.10 8.30
CA LYS A 109 -6.10 9.84 7.36
C LYS A 109 -6.48 11.07 6.54
N LYS A 110 -6.40 12.27 7.11
CA LYS A 110 -6.66 13.52 6.40
C LYS A 110 -5.55 13.78 5.37
N GLU A 111 -4.29 13.64 5.76
CA GLU A 111 -3.13 13.88 4.88
C GLU A 111 -3.02 12.84 3.75
N LEU A 112 -3.40 11.57 4.01
CA LEU A 112 -3.38 10.50 3.01
C LEU A 112 -4.61 10.47 2.10
N LYS A 113 -5.68 11.22 2.43
CA LYS A 113 -6.93 11.24 1.64
C LYS A 113 -6.70 11.56 0.15
N PRO A 114 -5.86 12.53 -0.24
CA PRO A 114 -5.58 12.82 -1.66
C PRO A 114 -4.93 11.64 -2.38
N PHE A 115 -4.16 10.82 -1.67
CA PHE A 115 -3.39 9.71 -2.25
C PHE A 115 -4.22 8.45 -2.47
N LYS A 116 -5.32 8.28 -1.72
CA LYS A 116 -6.22 7.12 -1.84
C LYS A 116 -6.78 6.92 -3.25
N ARG A 117 -6.95 8.00 -4.03
CA ARG A 117 -7.39 7.92 -5.44
C ARG A 117 -6.32 7.34 -6.37
N ARG A 118 -5.04 7.50 -6.01
CA ARG A 118 -3.88 7.04 -6.78
C ARG A 118 -3.45 5.64 -6.40
N ALA A 119 -3.56 5.31 -5.10
CA ALA A 119 -3.14 4.03 -4.55
C ALA A 119 -4.18 3.51 -3.55
N LYS A 120 -4.88 2.42 -3.92
CA LYS A 120 -5.91 1.80 -3.06
C LYS A 120 -5.34 1.29 -1.74
N PHE A 121 -4.09 0.83 -1.73
CA PHE A 121 -3.43 0.28 -0.53
C PHE A 121 -3.30 1.30 0.61
N ILE A 122 -3.29 2.60 0.30
CA ILE A 122 -3.24 3.68 1.30
C ILE A 122 -4.43 3.65 2.26
N GLY A 123 -5.58 3.12 1.83
CA GLY A 123 -6.73 2.90 2.71
C GLY A 123 -6.48 1.89 3.84
N TRP A 124 -5.44 1.06 3.72
CA TRP A 124 -5.10 -0.01 4.65
C TRP A 124 -3.96 0.35 5.60
N ILE A 125 -3.33 1.53 5.45
CA ILE A 125 -2.22 1.96 6.30
C ILE A 125 -2.62 2.05 7.80
N LEU A 126 -3.83 2.54 8.15
CA LEU A 126 -4.29 2.79 9.56
C LEU A 126 -5.80 2.67 9.84
#